data_AF-A0A538NZJ8-F1
#
_entry.id   AF-A0A538NZJ8-F1
#
_cell.length_a   1.000
_cell.length_b   1.000
_cell.length_c   1.000
_cell.angle_alpha   90.00
_cell.angle_beta   90.00
_cell.angle_gamma   90.00
#
_symmetry.space_group_name_H-M   'P 1'
#
loop_
_entity.id
_entity.type
_entity.pdbx_description
1 polymer ?
#
loop_
_entity_poly.entity_id
_entity_poly.type
_entity_poly.pdbx_seq_one_letter_code
_entity_poly.pdbx_strand_id
1 'polypeptide(L)'
;MRANTTSPVGLRRFRRRAFYSIILIVVVLAVGTLGMHFIEGWAYIDSFYFTSMLVTAEGPPNAPATDAGKIFASFMAFVGVGSVVTALVFILGPALAKIWRKGIWEVEKEIRVAEHKIERKKEDEP
;
A
#
# COMPACT_ATOMS: atom_id res chain seq x y z
N MET A 1 37.21 4.55 -5.92
CA MET A 1 36.20 4.22 -4.88
C MET A 1 35.20 3.24 -5.46
N ARG A 2 35.04 2.04 -4.89
CA ARG A 2 34.10 1.00 -5.38
C ARG A 2 32.71 1.24 -4.78
N ALA A 3 31.74 1.64 -5.60
CA ALA A 3 30.33 1.65 -5.21
C ALA A 3 29.80 0.19 -5.27
N ASN A 4 29.66 -0.45 -4.12
CA ASN A 4 29.07 -1.77 -4.00
C ASN A 4 27.94 -1.75 -2.96
N THR A 5 26.72 -1.40 -3.36
CA THR A 5 25.48 -1.73 -2.62
C THR A 5 24.24 -1.57 -3.49
N THR A 6 23.98 -2.51 -4.41
CA THR A 6 22.62 -2.75 -4.89
C THR A 6 22.33 -4.25 -4.76
N SER A 7 22.16 -4.70 -3.52
CA SER A 7 21.57 -6.02 -3.30
C SER A 7 20.21 -6.07 -4.01
N PRO A 8 19.94 -7.08 -4.86
CA PRO A 8 18.63 -7.19 -5.48
C PRO A 8 17.63 -7.43 -4.35
N VAL A 9 16.72 -6.47 -4.14
CA VAL A 9 15.63 -6.62 -3.18
C VAL A 9 14.91 -7.91 -3.51
N GLY A 10 15.11 -8.94 -2.67
CA GLY A 10 14.71 -10.30 -3.01
C GLY A 10 13.20 -10.39 -3.26
N LEU A 11 12.81 -10.62 -4.52
CA LEU A 11 11.42 -10.70 -4.98
C LEU A 11 10.57 -11.67 -4.13
N ARG A 12 11.21 -12.71 -3.58
CA ARG A 12 10.61 -13.72 -2.68
C ARG A 12 10.15 -13.14 -1.34
N ARG A 13 10.83 -12.13 -0.78
CA ARG A 13 10.42 -11.46 0.47
C ARG A 13 9.21 -10.55 0.23
N PHE A 14 9.20 -9.88 -0.92
CA PHE A 14 8.11 -9.00 -1.31
C PHE A 14 6.80 -9.76 -1.53
N ARG A 15 6.84 -10.88 -2.27
CA ARG A 15 5.66 -11.73 -2.50
C ARG A 15 5.07 -12.27 -1.20
N ARG A 16 5.90 -12.62 -0.21
CA ARG A 16 5.41 -13.07 1.11
C ARG A 16 4.71 -11.93 1.86
N ARG A 17 5.26 -10.71 1.86
CA ARG A 17 4.62 -9.55 2.50
C ARG A 17 3.26 -9.24 1.88
N ALA A 18 3.17 -9.23 0.55
CA ALA A 18 1.91 -9.05 -0.18
C ALA A 18 0.87 -10.12 0.19
N PHE A 19 1.30 -11.39 0.27
CA PHE A 19 0.44 -12.49 0.68
C PHE A 19 -0.09 -12.33 2.11
N TYR A 20 0.78 -12.00 3.07
CA TYR A 20 0.36 -11.77 4.45
C TYR A 20 -0.57 -10.54 4.59
N SER A 21 -0.37 -9.49 3.80
CA SER A 21 -1.29 -8.34 3.83
C SER A 21 -2.66 -8.67 3.27
N ILE A 22 -2.76 -9.55 2.26
CA ILE A 22 -4.06 -10.02 1.76
C ILE A 22 -4.76 -10.87 2.81
N ILE A 23 -4.05 -11.79 3.47
CA ILE A 23 -4.60 -12.58 4.57
C ILE A 23 -5.11 -11.66 5.68
N LEU A 24 -4.33 -10.62 6.04
CA LEU A 24 -4.74 -9.65 7.05
C LEU A 24 -6.09 -9.00 6.70
N ILE A 25 -6.28 -8.55 5.45
CA ILE A 25 -7.55 -7.99 5.00
C ILE A 25 -8.69 -9.00 5.15
N VAL A 26 -8.48 -10.26 4.75
CA VAL A 26 -9.50 -11.32 4.88
C VAL A 26 -9.88 -11.53 6.34
N VAL A 27 -8.89 -11.56 7.24
CA VAL A 27 -9.13 -11.68 8.68
C VAL A 27 -9.89 -10.47 9.23
N VAL A 28 -9.52 -9.25 8.84
CA VAL A 28 -10.21 -8.01 9.23
C VAL A 28 -11.67 -8.04 8.77
N LEU A 29 -11.92 -8.41 7.51
CA LEU A 29 -13.27 -8.52 6.98
C LEU A 29 -14.08 -9.58 7.74
N ALA A 30 -13.50 -10.74 8.02
CA ALA A 30 -14.16 -11.80 8.76
C ALA A 30 -14.49 -11.36 10.20
N VAL A 31 -13.51 -10.79 10.93
CA VAL A 31 -13.69 -10.32 12.31
C VAL A 31 -14.71 -9.18 12.37
N GLY A 32 -14.63 -8.21 11.47
CA GLY A 32 -15.60 -7.11 11.41
C GLY A 32 -17.01 -7.60 11.10
N THR A 33 -17.15 -8.49 10.12
CA THR A 33 -18.45 -9.07 9.73
C THR A 33 -19.07 -9.85 10.89
N LEU A 34 -18.30 -10.74 11.54
CA LEU A 34 -18.79 -11.52 12.67
C LEU A 34 -19.11 -10.62 13.86
N GLY A 35 -18.26 -9.63 14.16
CA GLY A 35 -18.48 -8.68 15.24
C GLY A 35 -19.78 -7.89 15.06
N MET A 36 -20.02 -7.34 13.87
CA MET A 36 -21.27 -6.63 13.57
C MET A 36 -22.49 -7.55 13.62
N HIS A 37 -22.36 -8.77 13.11
CA HIS A 37 -23.44 -9.77 13.19
C HIS A 37 -23.82 -10.08 14.63
N PHE A 38 -22.86 -10.30 15.52
CA PHE A 38 -23.14 -10.67 16.90
C PHE A 38 -23.49 -9.49 17.81
N ILE A 39 -22.91 -8.30 17.58
CA ILE A 39 -23.13 -7.11 18.42
C ILE A 39 -24.42 -6.40 18.04
N GLU A 40 -24.69 -6.24 16.74
CA GLU A 40 -25.86 -5.51 16.24
C GLU A 40 -26.99 -6.44 15.77
N GLY A 41 -26.76 -7.75 15.65
CA GLY A 41 -27.76 -8.70 15.18
C GLY A 41 -28.08 -8.60 13.68
N TRP A 42 -27.25 -7.88 12.91
CA TRP A 42 -27.47 -7.69 11.47
C TRP A 42 -27.24 -8.97 10.68
N ALA A 43 -27.85 -9.14 9.51
CA ALA A 43 -27.55 -10.28 8.65
C ALA A 43 -26.07 -10.30 8.25
N TYR A 44 -25.52 -11.50 7.98
CA TYR A 44 -24.12 -11.65 7.58
C TYR A 44 -23.76 -10.79 6.36
N ILE A 45 -24.66 -10.71 5.38
CA ILE A 45 -24.42 -9.93 4.17
C ILE A 45 -24.37 -8.42 4.46
N ASP A 46 -25.25 -7.92 5.33
CA ASP A 46 -25.29 -6.50 5.70
C ASP A 46 -24.07 -6.15 6.56
N SER A 47 -23.67 -7.06 7.44
CA SER A 47 -22.47 -6.93 8.28
C SER A 47 -21.19 -6.93 7.44
N PHE A 48 -21.13 -7.79 6.42
CA PHE A 48 -20.02 -7.83 5.47
C PHE A 48 -19.97 -6.57 4.62
N TYR A 49 -21.11 -6.12 4.11
CA TYR A 49 -21.24 -4.88 3.34
C TYR A 49 -20.80 -3.67 4.17
N PHE A 50 -21.32 -3.52 5.40
CA PHE A 50 -20.88 -2.48 6.34
C PHE A 50 -19.36 -2.52 6.58
N THR A 51 -18.83 -3.70 6.89
CA THR A 51 -17.39 -3.87 7.18
C THR A 51 -16.55 -3.52 5.95
N SER A 52 -17.01 -3.88 4.74
CA SER A 52 -16.31 -3.55 3.50
C SER A 52 -16.23 -2.04 3.27
N MET A 53 -17.36 -1.33 3.40
CA MET A 53 -17.41 0.14 3.29
C MET A 53 -16.58 0.85 4.36
N LEU A 54 -16.54 0.28 5.57
CA LEU A 54 -15.74 0.81 6.67
C LEU A 54 -14.24 0.67 6.39
N VAL A 55 -13.81 -0.51 5.93
CA VAL A 55 -12.40 -0.83 5.63
C VAL A 55 -11.89 -0.05 4.42
N THR A 56 -12.75 0.26 3.44
CA THR A 56 -12.43 1.11 2.28
C THR A 56 -12.53 2.61 2.56
N ALA A 57 -12.98 3.00 3.77
CA ALA A 57 -13.24 4.38 4.16
C ALA A 57 -14.29 5.10 3.28
N GLU A 58 -15.21 4.35 2.67
CA GLU A 58 -16.36 4.92 1.96
C GLU A 58 -17.40 5.48 2.94
N GLY A 59 -17.55 4.82 4.08
CA GLY A 59 -18.51 5.18 5.13
C GLY A 59 -19.83 4.44 4.95
N PRO A 60 -20.25 3.62 5.93
CA PRO A 60 -21.48 2.84 5.81
C PRO A 60 -22.74 3.71 5.87
N PRO A 61 -23.83 3.31 5.19
CA PRO A 61 -25.06 4.12 5.11
C PRO A 61 -25.76 4.24 6.47
N ASN A 62 -25.63 3.24 7.33
CA ASN A 62 -26.25 3.20 8.65
C ASN A 62 -25.18 3.00 9.72
N ALA A 63 -25.23 3.81 10.77
CA ALA A 63 -24.38 3.63 11.94
C ALA A 63 -24.89 2.47 12.82
N PRO A 64 -24.01 1.78 13.57
CA PRO A 64 -24.43 0.83 14.59
C PRO A 64 -25.36 1.49 15.62
N ALA A 65 -26.43 0.80 16.02
CA ALA A 65 -27.41 1.33 16.96
C ALA A 65 -26.90 1.25 18.40
N THR A 66 -26.12 0.21 18.73
CA THR A 66 -25.60 -0.02 20.08
C THR A 66 -24.29 0.74 20.30
N ASP A 67 -24.04 1.15 21.54
CA ASP A 67 -22.77 1.81 21.89
C ASP A 67 -21.58 0.85 21.78
N ALA A 68 -21.78 -0.44 22.06
CA ALA A 68 -20.79 -1.47 21.83
C ALA A 68 -20.42 -1.59 20.34
N GLY A 69 -21.42 -1.57 19.44
CA GLY A 69 -21.21 -1.62 18.00
C GLY A 69 -20.49 -0.39 17.47
N LYS A 70 -20.80 0.81 18.00
CA LYS A 70 -20.08 2.06 17.65
C LYS A 70 -18.61 1.99 18.05
N ILE A 71 -18.32 1.53 19.26
CA ILE A 71 -16.93 1.36 19.74
C ILE A 71 -16.20 0.32 18.89
N PHE A 72 -16.83 -0.82 18.66
CA PHE A 72 -16.26 -1.89 17.82
C PHE A 72 -15.95 -1.40 16.41
N ALA A 73 -16.93 -0.76 15.74
CA ALA A 73 -16.76 -0.19 14.41
C ALA A 73 -15.64 0.88 14.39
N SER A 74 -15.51 1.70 15.44
CA SER A 74 -14.43 2.70 15.53
C SER A 74 -13.05 2.04 15.51
N PHE A 75 -12.84 0.98 16.31
CA PHE A 75 -11.58 0.22 16.29
C PHE A 75 -11.35 -0.49 14.96
N MET A 76 -12.39 -1.12 14.41
CA MET A 76 -12.32 -1.80 13.12
C MET A 76 -12.01 -0.85 11.96
N ALA A 77 -12.43 0.42 12.03
CA ALA A 77 -12.09 1.42 11.02
C ALA A 77 -10.57 1.67 10.97
N PHE A 78 -9.93 1.91 12.12
CA PHE A 78 -8.48 2.13 12.17
C PHE A 78 -7.69 0.91 11.69
N VAL A 79 -8.06 -0.29 12.17
CA VAL A 79 -7.40 -1.54 11.76
C VAL A 79 -7.64 -1.84 10.28
N GLY A 80 -8.88 -1.61 9.82
CA GLY A 80 -9.32 -1.85 8.46
C GLY A 80 -8.57 -1.00 7.44
N VAL A 81 -8.67 0.32 7.58
CA VAL A 81 -7.98 1.26 6.70
C VAL A 81 -6.46 1.03 6.74
N GLY A 82 -5.89 0.81 7.93
CA GLY A 82 -4.48 0.48 8.08
C GLY A 82 -4.06 -0.79 7.32
N SER A 83 -4.91 -1.82 7.33
CA SER A 83 -4.65 -3.07 6.60
C SER A 83 -4.67 -2.88 5.08
N VAL A 84 -5.61 -2.10 4.55
CA VAL A 84 -5.70 -1.78 3.11
C VAL A 84 -4.52 -0.94 2.65
N VAL A 85 -4.18 0.12 3.40
CA VAL A 85 -3.00 0.95 3.11
C VAL A 85 -1.73 0.10 3.10
N THR A 86 -1.58 -0.78 4.09
CA THR A 86 -0.42 -1.69 4.17
C THR A 86 -0.36 -2.60 2.95
N ALA A 87 -1.48 -3.20 2.55
CA ALA A 87 -1.54 -4.04 1.35
C ALA A 87 -1.20 -3.26 0.08
N LEU A 88 -1.72 -2.04 -0.08
CA LEU A 88 -1.40 -1.18 -1.22
C LEU A 88 0.11 -0.91 -1.31
N VAL A 89 0.74 -0.53 -0.20
CA VAL A 89 2.20 -0.31 -0.16
C VAL A 89 2.97 -1.59 -0.47
N PHE A 90 2.54 -2.73 0.09
CA PHE A 90 3.18 -4.04 -0.13
C PHE A 90 2.82 -4.71 -1.44
N ILE A 91 1.97 -4.14 -2.29
CA ILE A 91 1.69 -4.66 -3.63
C ILE A 91 2.23 -3.69 -4.68
N LEU A 92 1.95 -2.40 -4.54
CA LEU A 92 2.32 -1.37 -5.52
C LEU A 92 3.73 -0.81 -5.30
N GLY A 93 4.25 -0.87 -4.08
CA GLY A 93 5.52 -0.24 -3.70
C GLY A 93 6.70 -0.56 -4.63
N PRO A 94 6.99 -1.83 -4.97
CA PRO A 94 8.08 -2.16 -5.87
C PRO A 94 7.80 -1.89 -7.34
N ALA A 95 6.54 -1.90 -7.76
CA ALA A 95 6.19 -1.48 -9.11
C ALA A 95 6.56 0.00 -9.27
N LEU A 96 6.14 0.84 -8.31
CA LEU A 96 6.52 2.23 -8.24
C LEU A 96 8.05 2.39 -8.12
N ALA A 97 8.71 1.68 -7.20
CA ALA A 97 10.16 1.77 -7.03
C ALA A 97 10.95 1.32 -8.27
N LYS A 98 10.39 0.43 -9.10
CA LYS A 98 10.99 0.07 -10.40
C LYS A 98 10.85 1.22 -11.40
N ILE A 99 9.66 1.83 -11.51
CA ILE A 99 9.40 2.96 -12.41
C ILE A 99 10.28 4.15 -12.04
N TRP A 100 10.31 4.52 -10.75
CA TRP A 100 11.11 5.63 -10.24
C TRP A 100 12.60 5.44 -10.51
N ARG A 101 13.15 4.25 -10.23
CA ARG A 101 14.57 3.97 -10.51
C ARG A 101 14.90 4.06 -12.00
N LYS A 102 14.01 3.59 -12.86
CA LYS A 102 14.20 3.69 -14.32
C LYS A 102 14.20 5.15 -14.78
N GLY A 103 13.28 5.97 -14.26
CA GLY A 103 13.22 7.40 -14.58
C GLY A 103 14.49 8.15 -14.16
N ILE A 104 14.94 7.96 -12.91
CA ILE A 104 16.17 8.59 -12.40
C ILE A 104 17.40 8.19 -13.23
N TRP A 105 17.50 6.91 -13.60
CA TRP A 105 18.61 6.43 -14.40
C TRP A 105 18.66 7.07 -15.80
N GLU A 106 17.51 7.31 -16.43
CA GLU A 106 17.46 7.98 -17.74
C GLU A 106 17.91 9.44 -17.64
N VAL A 107 17.45 10.17 -16.62
CA VAL A 107 17.87 11.56 -16.36
C VAL A 107 19.38 11.63 -16.10
N GLU A 108 19.92 10.74 -15.27
CA GLU A 108 21.35 10.69 -14.97
C GLU A 108 22.20 10.41 -16.23
N LYS A 109 21.64 9.61 -17.16
CA LYS A 109 22.28 9.32 -18.45
C LYS A 109 22.27 10.54 -19.37
N GLU A 110 21.16 11.28 -19.43
CA GLU A 110 21.08 12.53 -20.19
C GLU A 110 22.05 13.59 -19.67
N ILE A 111 22.15 13.75 -18.35
CA ILE A 111 23.10 14.67 -17.71
C ILE A 111 24.54 14.30 -18.05
N ARG A 112 24.92 13.02 -17.92
CA ARG A 112 26.29 12.57 -18.26
C ARG A 112 26.64 12.83 -19.73
N VAL A 113 25.71 12.62 -20.65
CA VAL A 113 25.93 12.90 -22.08
C VAL A 113 26.08 14.41 -22.32
N ALA A 114 25.31 15.24 -21.61
CA ALA A 114 25.42 16.69 -21.71
C ALA A 114 26.76 17.20 -21.17
N GLU A 115 27.21 16.73 -20.00
CA GLU A 115 28.52 17.07 -19.42
C GLU A 115 29.66 16.73 -20.38
N HIS A 116 29.65 15.51 -20.95
CA HIS A 116 30.71 15.08 -21.86
C HIS A 116 30.75 15.89 -23.17
N LYS A 117 29.59 16.39 -23.64
CA LYS A 117 29.53 17.33 -24.78
C LYS A 117 30.08 18.71 -24.43
N ILE A 118 29.86 19.19 -23.21
CA ILE A 118 30.37 20.48 -22.73
C ILE A 118 31.89 20.42 -22.55
N GLU A 119 32.41 19.33 -21.97
CA GLU A 119 33.84 19.11 -21.80
C GLU A 119 34.58 19.11 -23.14
N ARG A 120 34.11 18.35 -24.13
CA ARG A 120 34.70 18.38 -25.47
C ARG A 120 34.67 19.77 -26.10
N LYS A 121 33.55 20.49 -25.99
CA LYS A 121 33.43 21.84 -26.56
C LYS A 121 34.44 22.82 -25.94
N LYS A 122 34.78 22.68 -24.65
CA LYS A 122 35.80 23.50 -23.97
C LYS A 122 37.22 23.15 -24.41
N GLU A 123 37.49 21.90 -24.76
CA GLU A 123 38.81 21.44 -25.22
C GLU A 123 39.11 21.91 -26.66
N ASP A 124 38.05 22.12 -27.45
CA ASP A 124 38.11 22.64 -28.83
C ASP A 124 38.13 24.18 -28.93
N GLU A 125 37.97 24.92 -27.82
CA GLU A 125 38.00 26.40 -27.77
C GLU A 125 39.45 26.88 -27.46
N PRO A 126 40.08 27.71 -28.31
CA PRO A 126 41.49 28.10 -28.20
C PRO A 126 41.82 29.08 -27.07
#